data_AF-A0A3M0Z568-F1
#
_entry.id   AF-A0A3M0Z568-F1
#
_cell.length_a   1.000
_cell.length_b   1.000
_cell.length_c   1.000
_cell.angle_alpha   90.00
_cell.angle_beta   90.00
_cell.angle_gamma   90.00
#
_symmetry.space_group_name_H-M   'P 1'
#
loop_
_entity.id
_entity.type
_entity.pdbx_description
1 polymer ?
#
loop_
_entity_poly.entity_id
_entity_poly.type
_entity_poly.pdbx_seq_one_letter_code
_entity_poly.pdbx_strand_id
1 'polypeptide(L)' 'MTEDEAPRGATAPPALPRGLPLALQVAVPGPFREPLDYAPPAGAAPGASAEALRPGVRLRVPLGRRRVVGV' A
#
# COMPACT_ATOMS: atom_id res chain seq x y z
N MET A 1 17.76 -30.15 -15.00
CA MET A 1 17.53 -28.84 -15.63
C MET A 1 16.05 -28.50 -15.48
N THR A 2 15.63 -28.14 -14.28
CA THR A 2 14.33 -27.49 -14.03
C THR A 2 14.52 -26.74 -12.72
N GLU A 3 14.74 -25.44 -12.84
CA GLU A 3 14.97 -24.56 -11.70
C GLU A 3 13.66 -24.45 -10.92
N ASP A 4 13.73 -24.84 -9.66
CA ASP A 4 12.75 -24.55 -8.62
C ASP A 4 12.73 -23.03 -8.43
N GLU A 5 11.88 -22.34 -9.19
CA GLU A 5 11.68 -20.90 -9.09
C GLU A 5 10.88 -20.62 -7.80
N ALA A 6 11.63 -20.53 -6.71
CA ALA A 6 11.14 -20.00 -5.44
C ALA A 6 10.40 -18.67 -5.67
N PRO A 7 9.18 -18.48 -5.13
CA PRO A 7 8.45 -17.25 -5.31
C PRO A 7 9.22 -16.12 -4.62
N ARG A 8 9.83 -15.25 -5.43
CA ARG A 8 10.60 -14.11 -4.96
C ARG A 8 9.68 -13.13 -4.23
N GLY A 9 9.70 -13.21 -2.90
CA GLY A 9 9.60 -12.04 -2.03
C GLY A 9 8.26 -11.29 -2.05
N ALA A 10 7.12 -11.97 -2.19
CA ALA A 10 5.91 -11.41 -1.60
C ALA A 10 6.02 -11.59 -0.08
N THR A 11 6.71 -10.67 0.60
CA THR A 11 6.60 -10.58 2.06
C THR A 11 5.12 -10.31 2.32
N ALA A 12 4.39 -11.31 2.80
CA ALA A 12 3.05 -11.09 3.29
C ALA A 12 3.22 -10.04 4.41
N PRO A 13 2.54 -8.88 4.34
CA PRO A 13 2.69 -7.89 5.39
C PRO A 13 2.37 -8.58 6.72
N PRO A 14 3.18 -8.36 7.77
CA PRO A 14 2.90 -8.94 9.08
C PRO A 14 1.45 -8.62 9.42
N ALA A 15 0.67 -9.65 9.72
CA ALA A 15 -0.74 -9.50 10.05
C ALA A 15 -0.84 -8.47 11.19
N LEU A 16 -1.26 -7.26 10.86
CA LEU A 16 -1.30 -6.16 11.81
C LEU A 16 -2.18 -6.57 13.01
N PRO A 17 -1.77 -6.27 14.26
CA PRO A 17 -2.58 -6.57 15.42
C PRO A 17 -3.96 -5.93 15.23
N ARG A 18 -5.01 -6.74 15.38
CA ARG A 18 -6.40 -6.31 15.21
C ARG A 18 -6.72 -5.25 16.27
N GLY A 19 -6.60 -3.98 15.89
CA GLY A 19 -6.79 -2.83 16.79
C GLY A 19 -6.05 -1.56 16.38
N LEU A 20 -5.04 -1.64 15.49
CA LEU A 20 -4.38 -0.45 14.93
C LEU A 20 -5.17 0.10 13.73
N PRO A 21 -5.25 1.44 13.55
CA PRO A 21 -5.86 2.02 12.37
C PRO A 21 -5.18 1.48 11.11
N LEU A 22 -5.98 0.95 10.19
CA LEU A 22 -5.50 0.44 8.89
C LEU A 22 -4.73 1.56 8.19
N ALA A 23 -3.45 1.34 7.89
CA ALA A 23 -2.62 2.26 7.12
C ALA A 23 -2.35 1.68 5.73
N LEU A 24 -2.43 2.54 4.71
CA LEU A 24 -2.06 2.23 3.33
C LEU A 24 -0.58 2.52 3.14
N GLN A 25 0.19 1.50 2.78
CA GLN A 25 1.58 1.66 2.38
C GLN A 25 1.64 2.03 0.90
N VAL A 26 2.00 3.28 0.60
CA VAL A 26 2.01 3.80 -0.77
C VAL A 26 3.43 4.17 -1.18
N ALA A 27 3.90 3.55 -2.26
CA ALA A 27 5.13 3.93 -2.93
C ALA A 27 4.88 5.19 -3.77
N VAL A 28 5.62 6.26 -3.49
CA VAL A 28 5.52 7.53 -4.23
C VAL A 28 6.83 7.85 -4.94
N PRO A 29 6.80 8.56 -6.09
CA PRO A 29 8.02 9.01 -6.75
C PRO A 29 8.85 9.93 -5.85
N GLY A 30 10.08 9.51 -5.52
CA GLY A 30 10.99 10.27 -4.66
C GLY A 30 12.15 9.42 -4.15
N PRO A 31 13.04 9.99 -3.33
CA PRO A 31 14.22 9.30 -2.79
C PRO A 31 13.88 8.38 -1.60
N PHE A 32 12.66 7.85 -1.52
CA PHE A 32 12.22 7.02 -0.41
C PHE A 32 12.68 5.58 -0.60
N ARG A 33 13.29 5.00 0.44
CA ARG A 33 13.70 3.59 0.44
C ARG A 33 12.55 2.65 0.79
N GLU A 34 11.51 3.18 1.41
CA GLU A 34 10.36 2.44 1.93
C GLU A 34 9.06 3.16 1.51
N PRO A 35 7.94 2.43 1.37
CA PRO A 35 6.62 3.02 1.19
C PRO A 35 6.24 3.95 2.35
N LEU A 36 5.42 4.96 2.08
CA LEU A 36 4.92 5.88 3.10
C LEU A 36 3.52 5.44 3.56
N ASP A 37 3.28 5.54 4.86
CA ASP A 37 1.98 5.22 5.45
C ASP A 37 0.97 6.37 5.28
N TYR A 38 -0.21 6.03 4.79
CA TYR A 38 -1.34 6.94 4.61
C TYR A 38 -2.60 6.43 5.29
N ALA A 39 -3.40 7.35 5.82
CA ALA A 39 -4.75 7.02 6.25
C ALA A 39 -5.63 6.66 5.03
N PRO A 40 -6.53 5.68 5.16
CA PRO A 40 -7.50 5.38 4.12
C PRO A 40 -8.43 6.58 3.89
N PRO A 41 -8.94 6.77 2.66
CA PRO A 41 -9.82 7.89 2.34
C PRO A 41 -11.08 7.87 3.22
N ALA A 42 -11.45 9.04 3.74
CA ALA A 42 -12.64 9.19 4.58
C ALA A 42 -13.90 8.81 3.78
N GLY A 43 -14.79 8.01 4.36
CA GLY A 43 -16.03 7.55 3.71
C GLY A 43 -15.89 6.27 2.88
N ALA A 44 -14.72 5.63 2.89
CA ALA A 44 -14.55 4.31 2.31
C ALA A 44 -15.31 3.28 3.18
N ALA A 45 -16.44 2.77 2.67
CA ALA A 45 -17.29 1.83 3.40
C ALA A 45 -16.54 0.52 3.73
N PRO A 46 -16.80 -0.12 4.89
CA PRO A 46 -16.21 -1.42 5.22
C PRO A 46 -16.68 -2.45 4.16
N GLY A 47 -15.80 -2.82 3.23
CA GLY A 47 -16.12 -3.70 2.10
C GLY A 47 -15.74 -3.11 0.74
N ALA A 48 -16.31 -1.97 0.35
CA ALA A 48 -16.00 -1.29 -0.92
C ALA A 48 -14.52 -0.84 -1.02
N SER A 49 -13.90 -0.61 0.14
CA SER A 49 -12.53 -0.11 0.27
C SER A 49 -11.48 -1.18 0.03
N ALA A 50 -11.73 -2.43 0.40
CA ALA A 50 -10.71 -3.48 0.34
C ALA A 50 -10.42 -3.94 -1.09
N GLU A 51 -11.43 -3.90 -1.97
CA GLU A 51 -11.26 -4.16 -3.40
C GLU A 51 -10.65 -2.98 -4.16
N ALA A 52 -11.03 -1.76 -3.79
CA ALA A 52 -10.51 -0.55 -4.41
C ALA A 52 -9.08 -0.19 -3.95
N LEU A 53 -8.66 -0.62 -2.76
CA LEU A 53 -7.37 -0.32 -2.14
C LEU A 53 -6.49 -1.58 -2.04
N ARG A 54 -6.43 -2.35 -3.12
CA ARG A 54 -5.49 -3.47 -3.26
C ARG A 54 -4.10 -2.95 -3.66
N PRO A 55 -3.01 -3.65 -3.27
CA PRO A 55 -1.68 -3.35 -3.77
C PRO A 55 -1.66 -3.31 -5.31
N GLY A 56 -0.95 -2.34 -5.88
CA GLY A 56 -0.88 -2.16 -7.34
C GLY A 56 -1.88 -1.16 -7.91
N VAL A 57 -2.82 -0.65 -7.09
CA VAL A 57 -3.74 0.42 -7.50
C VAL A 57 -3.09 1.78 -7.33
N ARG A 58 -3.24 2.64 -8.33
CA ARG A 58 -2.74 4.01 -8.26
C ARG A 58 -3.60 4.88 -7.34
N LEU A 59 -2.96 5.53 -6.38
CA LEU A 59 -3.59 6.45 -5.43
C LEU A 59 -3.03 7.85 -5.57
N ARG A 60 -3.90 8.86 -5.48
CA ARG A 60 -3.46 10.26 -5.41
C ARG A 60 -3.30 10.68 -3.97
N VAL A 61 -2.06 10.87 -3.54
CA VAL A 61 -1.70 11.11 -2.13
C VAL A 61 -0.99 12.46 -1.96
N PRO A 62 -1.10 13.09 -0.78
CA PRO A 62 -0.30 14.27 -0.46
C PRO A 62 1.16 13.89 -0.24
N LEU A 63 2.08 14.67 -0.79
CA LEU A 63 3.52 14.57 -0.54
C LEU A 63 4.07 15.98 -0.30
N GLY A 64 4.23 16.34 0.98
CA GLY A 64 4.52 17.72 1.39
C GLY A 64 3.42 18.68 0.92
N ARG A 65 3.78 19.67 0.09
CA ARG A 65 2.85 20.71 -0.41
C ARG A 65 2.19 20.36 -1.74
N ARG A 66 2.51 19.21 -2.34
CA ARG A 66 1.98 18.78 -3.65
C ARG A 66 1.19 17.47 -3.53
N ARG A 67 0.45 17.14 -4.57
CA ARG A 67 -0.21 15.83 -4.72
C ARG A 67 0.50 15.04 -5.81
N VAL A 68 0.74 13.77 -5.55
CA VAL A 68 1.41 12.86 -6.48
C VAL A 68 0.57 11.59 -6.66
N VAL A 69 0.85 10.85 -7.72
CA VAL A 69 0.30 9.50 -7.91
C VAL A 69 1.33 8.50 -7.40
N GLY A 70 0.93 7.68 -6.42
CA GLY A 70 1.68 6.54 -5.91
C GLY A 70 0.93 5.24 -6.14
N VAL A 71 1.51 4.12 -5.72
CA VAL A 71 0.96 2.76 -5.86
C VAL A 71 1.05 2.02 -4.53
#